data_AF-A0A174UDH8-F1
#
_entry.id   AF-A0A174UDH8-F1
#
_cell.length_a   1.000
_cell.length_b   1.000
_cell.length_c   1.000
_cell.angle_alpha   90.00
_cell.angle_beta   90.00
_cell.angle_gamma   90.00
#
_symmetry.space_group_name_H-M   'P 1'
#
loop_
_entity.id
_entity.type
_entity.pdbx_description
1 polymer ?
#
loop_
_entity_poly.entity_id
_entity_poly.type
_entity_poly.pdbx_seq_one_letter_code
_entity_poly.pdbx_strand_id
1 'polypeptide(L)'
;MLGNKKPRIINVTRKPSKCPDCGSSVVDIIYGTGDMTEIEFVLQYRKDGIMGGDSIPRRAPIWSCSCGCKRFRKVNPDGSDATVKVKVLKNMRKAPATKINWTSDLASRALEVNRREVMHHYHVDVTTELDEHETLTITAVSGTDAEDQAMELVAKGLVGLQGRKCTSMEVFDAE
;
A
#
# COMPACT_ATOMS: atom_id res chain seq x y z
N MET A 1 18.04 18.16 9.62
CA MET A 1 18.51 17.52 10.87
C MET A 1 17.35 16.75 11.50
N LEU A 2 17.20 15.46 11.17
CA LEU A 2 16.20 14.59 11.78
C LEU A 2 16.75 14.11 13.13
N GLY A 3 16.38 14.79 14.21
CA GLY A 3 16.80 14.43 15.56
C GLY A 3 16.43 12.99 15.87
N ASN A 4 17.43 12.21 16.31
CA ASN A 4 17.39 10.84 16.83
C ASN A 4 16.46 10.66 18.06
N LYS A 5 15.20 11.06 17.99
CA LYS A 5 14.20 10.71 18.99
C LYS A 5 13.67 9.33 18.62
N LYS A 6 14.16 8.28 19.29
CA LYS A 6 13.56 6.93 19.23
C LYS A 6 12.04 7.08 19.39
N PRO A 7 11.21 6.53 18.48
CA PRO A 7 9.77 6.69 18.56
C PRO A 7 9.28 6.22 19.93
N ARG A 8 8.58 7.11 20.64
CA ARG A 8 8.04 6.79 21.97
C ARG A 8 6.98 5.71 21.82
N ILE A 9 7.13 4.61 22.56
CA ILE A 9 6.14 3.54 22.62
C ILE A 9 5.06 3.94 23.61
N ILE A 10 3.81 3.97 23.16
CA ILE A 10 2.63 4.32 23.96
C ILE A 10 1.81 3.05 24.20
N ASN A 11 1.46 2.80 25.45
CA ASN A 11 0.53 1.73 25.82
C ASN A 11 -0.90 2.16 25.54
N VAL A 12 -1.66 1.32 24.84
CA VAL A 12 -3.06 1.55 24.50
C VAL A 12 -3.87 0.29 24.68
N THR A 13 -5.13 0.39 25.07
CA THR A 13 -6.02 -0.79 25.21
C THR A 13 -6.64 -1.20 23.86
N ARG A 14 -6.75 -0.27 22.92
CA ARG A 14 -7.27 -0.47 21.55
C ARG A 14 -6.46 0.36 20.54
N LYS A 15 -6.54 0.00 19.26
CA LYS A 15 -5.89 0.76 18.17
C LYS A 15 -6.46 2.18 18.12
N PRO A 16 -5.66 3.24 18.32
CA PRO A 16 -6.14 4.60 18.11
C PRO A 16 -6.44 4.81 16.62
N SER A 17 -7.45 5.61 16.29
CA SER A 17 -7.70 5.99 14.89
C SER A 17 -6.66 6.97 14.38
N LYS A 18 -6.29 7.94 15.24
CA LYS A 18 -5.30 8.98 15.00
C LYS A 18 -4.26 8.98 16.09
N CYS A 19 -3.05 9.40 15.74
CA CYS A 19 -2.00 9.60 16.71
C CYS A 19 -2.22 10.92 17.47
N PRO A 20 -2.02 10.92 18.80
CA PRO A 20 -2.22 12.12 19.62
C PRO A 20 -1.16 13.22 19.42
N ASP A 21 -0.08 12.94 18.69
CA ASP A 21 1.06 13.86 18.49
C ASP A 21 1.06 14.48 17.09
N CYS A 22 0.97 13.65 16.05
CA CYS A 22 1.02 14.06 14.63
C CYS A 22 -0.38 14.26 14.01
N GLY A 23 -1.45 13.78 14.65
CA GLY A 23 -2.80 13.73 14.05
C GLY A 23 -2.94 12.77 12.86
N SER A 24 -1.88 12.12 12.40
CA SER A 24 -1.93 11.18 11.28
C SER A 24 -2.63 9.87 11.66
N SER A 25 -3.04 9.11 10.64
CA SER A 25 -3.62 7.79 10.81
C SER A 25 -2.66 6.83 11.50
N VAL A 26 -3.23 5.85 12.19
CA VAL A 26 -2.47 4.76 12.80
C VAL A 26 -2.58 3.51 11.93
N VAL A 27 -1.44 3.03 11.47
CA VAL A 27 -1.30 1.87 10.58
C VAL A 27 -0.70 0.69 11.33
N ASP A 28 -0.77 -0.50 10.75
CA ASP A 28 -0.17 -1.70 11.34
C ASP A 28 1.35 -1.70 11.12
N ILE A 29 2.09 -2.27 12.09
CA ILE A 29 3.50 -2.59 11.91
C ILE A 29 3.59 -4.01 11.37
N ILE A 30 4.27 -4.18 10.24
CA ILE A 30 4.52 -5.48 9.60
C ILE A 30 5.95 -5.89 9.90
N TYR A 31 6.15 -7.06 10.50
CA TYR A 31 7.47 -7.58 10.86
C TYR A 31 7.95 -8.68 9.90
N GLY A 32 9.23 -9.02 9.98
CA GLY A 32 9.84 -10.02 9.11
C GLY A 32 9.87 -9.54 7.66
N THR A 33 10.20 -8.26 7.47
CA THR A 33 10.09 -7.54 6.20
C THR A 33 11.39 -7.57 5.40
N GLY A 34 12.53 -7.97 5.98
CA GLY A 34 13.84 -7.79 5.37
C GLY A 34 14.06 -6.33 4.99
N ASP A 35 14.53 -6.13 3.76
CA ASP A 35 14.80 -4.81 3.18
C ASP A 35 13.59 -4.16 2.50
N MET A 36 12.40 -4.78 2.59
CA MET A 36 11.18 -4.21 2.00
C MET A 36 10.88 -2.83 2.58
N THR A 37 10.64 -1.88 1.69
CA THR A 37 10.23 -0.51 2.00
C THR A 37 8.70 -0.40 2.13
N GLU A 38 8.20 0.64 2.80
CA GLU A 38 6.76 0.89 2.87
C GLU A 38 6.11 1.09 1.49
N ILE A 39 6.84 1.71 0.54
CA ILE A 39 6.34 1.92 -0.82
C ILE A 39 6.19 0.58 -1.54
N GLU A 40 7.19 -0.28 -1.49
CA GLU A 40 7.10 -1.63 -2.07
C GLU A 40 5.99 -2.45 -1.42
N PHE A 41 5.81 -2.32 -0.10
CA PHE A 41 4.71 -2.99 0.59
C PHE A 41 3.33 -2.50 0.10
N VAL A 42 3.14 -1.20 -0.07
CA VAL A 42 1.90 -0.64 -0.65
C VAL A 42 1.71 -1.17 -2.07
N LEU A 43 2.75 -1.13 -2.91
CA LEU A 43 2.68 -1.56 -4.29
C LEU A 43 2.41 -3.06 -4.43
N GLN A 44 3.00 -3.91 -3.58
CA GLN A 44 2.90 -5.37 -3.67
C GLN A 44 1.74 -5.96 -2.86
N TYR A 45 1.34 -5.36 -1.74
CA TYR A 45 0.28 -5.88 -0.87
C TYR A 45 -0.98 -5.03 -0.85
N ARG A 46 -0.94 -3.81 -1.42
CA ARG A 46 -2.06 -2.86 -1.52
C ARG A 46 -2.67 -2.54 -0.17
N LYS A 47 -1.79 -2.34 0.81
CA LYS A 47 -2.13 -2.11 2.22
C LYS A 47 -1.17 -1.07 2.78
N ASP A 48 -1.70 -0.23 3.65
CA ASP A 48 -0.88 0.68 4.45
C ASP A 48 -0.22 -0.08 5.60
N GLY A 49 1.05 0.23 5.86
CA GLY A 49 1.80 -0.34 6.97
C GLY A 49 3.14 0.35 7.15
N ILE A 50 3.74 0.16 8.33
CA ILE A 50 5.13 0.53 8.61
C ILE A 50 5.96 -0.75 8.67
N MET A 51 7.16 -0.72 8.07
CA MET A 51 8.05 -1.87 8.06
C MET A 51 8.77 -1.95 9.42
N GLY A 52 8.48 -3.00 10.17
CA GLY A 52 8.95 -3.24 11.53
C GLY A 52 10.34 -3.87 11.59
N GLY A 53 10.87 -4.33 10.45
CA GLY A 53 12.10 -5.11 10.35
C GLY A 53 11.95 -6.53 10.90
N ASP A 54 13.06 -7.25 10.95
CA ASP A 54 13.07 -8.68 11.30
C ASP A 54 13.17 -8.93 12.80
N SER A 55 13.68 -7.95 13.55
CA SER A 55 13.82 -8.03 15.00
C SER A 55 12.50 -7.74 15.71
N ILE A 56 11.66 -8.76 15.88
CA ILE A 56 10.40 -8.65 16.64
C ILE A 56 10.71 -8.54 18.14
N PRO A 57 10.41 -7.41 18.80
CA PRO A 57 10.64 -7.27 20.23
C PRO A 57 9.70 -8.17 21.04
N ARG A 58 10.15 -8.67 22.20
CA ARG A 58 9.30 -9.45 23.13
C ARG A 58 7.99 -8.74 23.50
N ARG A 59 8.03 -7.41 23.62
CA ARG A 59 6.86 -6.53 23.87
C ARG A 59 6.63 -5.63 22.65
N ALA A 60 6.37 -6.27 21.50
CA ALA A 60 6.27 -5.58 20.21
C ALA A 60 5.16 -4.52 20.21
N PRO A 61 5.45 -3.26 19.79
CA PRO A 61 4.39 -2.39 19.31
C PRO A 61 3.78 -3.02 18.06
N ILE A 62 2.46 -2.92 17.91
CA ILE A 62 1.74 -3.53 16.77
C ILE A 62 1.16 -2.49 15.82
N TRP A 63 1.18 -1.21 16.23
CA TRP A 63 0.73 -0.10 15.41
C TRP A 63 1.71 1.08 15.47
N SER A 64 1.66 1.95 14.47
CA SER A 64 2.46 3.18 14.38
C SER A 64 1.65 4.33 13.80
N CYS A 65 1.97 5.59 14.16
CA CYS A 65 1.56 6.74 13.35
C CYS A 65 2.19 6.55 11.96
N SER A 66 1.47 6.87 10.89
CA SER A 66 2.01 6.88 9.52
C SER A 66 3.20 7.85 9.37
N CYS A 67 3.28 8.88 10.21
CA CYS A 67 4.44 9.78 10.34
C CYS A 67 5.67 9.17 11.02
N GLY A 68 5.57 7.94 11.54
CA GLY A 68 6.67 7.24 12.23
C GLY A 68 7.04 7.78 13.62
N CYS A 69 6.43 8.90 14.03
CA CYS A 69 6.72 9.63 15.27
C CYS A 69 6.33 8.92 16.58
N LYS A 70 5.31 8.04 16.54
CA LYS A 70 4.86 7.24 17.70
C LYS A 70 4.60 5.80 17.29
N ARG A 71 4.89 4.88 18.20
CA ARG A 71 4.52 3.46 18.12
C ARG A 71 3.59 3.11 19.26
N PHE A 72 2.66 2.18 19.03
CA PHE A 72 1.63 1.81 19.98
C PHE A 72 1.69 0.31 20.29
N ARG A 73 1.68 0.01 21.59
CA ARG A 73 1.65 -1.36 22.12
C ARG A 73 0.31 -1.60 22.80
N LYS A 74 -0.29 -2.75 22.51
CA LYS A 74 -1.53 -3.16 23.18
C LYS A 74 -1.24 -3.63 24.60
N VAL A 75 -2.03 -3.16 25.56
CA VAL A 75 -2.04 -3.61 26.96
C VAL A 75 -3.47 -3.95 27.38
N ASN A 76 -3.60 -4.70 28.46
CA ASN A 76 -4.88 -4.95 29.11
C ASN A 76 -5.36 -3.69 29.88
N PRO A 77 -6.65 -3.60 30.26
CA PRO A 77 -7.17 -2.46 31.03
C PRO A 77 -6.44 -2.19 32.36
N ASP A 78 -5.87 -3.24 32.98
CA ASP A 78 -5.06 -3.17 34.19
C ASP A 78 -3.59 -2.72 33.93
N GLY A 79 -3.23 -2.46 32.68
CA GLY A 79 -1.89 -2.06 32.25
C GLY A 79 -0.91 -3.21 32.04
N SER A 80 -1.32 -4.46 32.25
CA SER A 80 -0.48 -5.64 31.99
C SER A 80 -0.25 -5.84 30.48
N ASP A 81 0.76 -6.64 30.14
CA ASP A 81 0.99 -7.01 28.74
C ASP A 81 -0.19 -7.81 28.18
N ALA A 82 -0.72 -7.36 27.04
CA ALA A 82 -1.74 -8.09 26.30
C ALA A 82 -1.08 -9.12 25.37
N THR A 83 -1.65 -10.33 25.32
CA THR A 83 -1.27 -11.31 24.30
C THR A 83 -1.70 -10.79 22.93
N VAL A 84 -0.72 -10.58 22.03
CA VAL A 84 -0.96 -10.05 20.68
C VAL A 84 -0.34 -10.95 19.62
N LYS A 85 -1.06 -11.11 18.51
CA LYS A 85 -0.51 -11.68 17.29
C LYS A 85 0.04 -10.55 16.43
N VAL A 86 1.36 -10.48 16.31
CA VAL A 86 2.02 -9.52 15.40
C VAL A 86 1.72 -9.88 13.94
N LYS A 87 1.63 -8.87 13.07
CA LYS A 87 1.55 -9.09 11.62
C LYS A 87 2.95 -9.36 11.09
N VAL A 88 3.10 -10.45 10.35
CA VAL A 88 4.38 -10.87 9.77
C VAL A 88 4.20 -10.99 8.26
N LEU A 89 5.14 -10.43 7.49
CA LEU A 89 5.05 -10.31 6.04
C LEU A 89 4.76 -11.65 5.35
N LYS A 90 5.45 -12.73 5.75
CA LYS A 90 5.26 -14.09 5.20
C LYS A 90 3.83 -14.63 5.29
N ASN A 91 3.01 -14.10 6.20
CA ASN A 91 1.62 -14.52 6.41
C ASN A 91 0.62 -13.54 5.77
N MET A 92 1.11 -12.47 5.13
CA MET A 92 0.26 -11.46 4.53
C MET A 92 -0.28 -11.95 3.19
N ARG A 93 -1.59 -11.80 3.00
CA ARG A 93 -2.22 -11.95 1.69
C ARG A 93 -2.24 -10.60 1.00
N LYS A 94 -1.96 -10.58 -0.31
CA LYS A 94 -2.14 -9.40 -1.16
C LYS A 94 -3.63 -9.04 -1.19
N ALA A 95 -3.95 -7.75 -1.18
CA ALA A 95 -5.28 -7.28 -1.57
C ALA A 95 -5.35 -7.17 -3.11
N PRO A 96 -6.55 -7.12 -3.70
CA PRO A 96 -6.72 -6.93 -5.15
C PRO A 96 -5.99 -5.67 -5.66
N ALA A 97 -5.41 -5.70 -6.85
CA ALA A 97 -4.71 -4.55 -7.41
C ALA A 97 -5.64 -3.35 -7.68
N THR A 98 -6.94 -3.58 -7.90
CA THR A 98 -7.98 -2.54 -8.00
C THR A 98 -8.10 -1.62 -6.78
N LYS A 99 -7.45 -1.96 -5.65
CA LYS A 99 -7.33 -1.04 -4.50
C LYS A 99 -6.44 0.17 -4.77
N ILE A 100 -5.57 0.12 -5.77
CA ILE A 100 -4.78 1.25 -6.23
C ILE A 100 -5.41 1.77 -7.51
N ASN A 101 -5.83 3.03 -7.50
CA ASN A 101 -6.19 3.74 -8.73
C ASN A 101 -4.93 4.39 -9.30
N TRP A 102 -4.49 3.91 -10.45
CA TRP A 102 -3.40 4.49 -11.20
C TRP A 102 -3.91 5.67 -12.03
N THR A 103 -3.04 6.58 -12.40
CA THR A 103 -3.40 7.72 -13.26
C THR A 103 -2.38 7.78 -14.37
N SER A 104 -2.85 7.82 -15.62
CA SER A 104 -1.96 7.92 -16.76
C SER A 104 -1.26 9.27 -16.80
N ASP A 105 -0.13 9.34 -17.50
CA ASP A 105 0.56 10.61 -17.74
C ASP A 105 -0.33 11.62 -18.49
N LEU A 106 -1.16 11.15 -19.43
CA LEU A 106 -2.11 12.01 -20.15
C LEU A 106 -3.22 12.53 -19.24
N ALA A 107 -3.77 11.68 -18.36
CA ALA A 107 -4.75 12.11 -17.36
C ALA A 107 -4.15 13.08 -16.34
N SER A 108 -2.90 12.85 -15.93
CA SER A 108 -2.17 13.74 -15.02
C SER A 108 -2.00 15.14 -15.64
N ARG A 109 -1.62 15.22 -16.93
CA ARG A 109 -1.56 16.50 -17.66
C ARG A 109 -2.93 17.14 -17.81
N ALA A 110 -3.99 16.36 -18.05
CA ALA A 110 -5.36 16.88 -18.14
C ALA A 110 -5.81 17.50 -16.81
N LEU A 111 -5.45 16.90 -15.66
CA LEU A 111 -5.69 17.45 -14.33
C LEU A 111 -5.02 18.82 -14.13
N GLU A 112 -3.77 18.98 -14.59
CA GLU A 112 -3.01 20.23 -14.45
C GLU A 112 -3.67 21.39 -15.21
N VAL A 113 -4.27 21.12 -16.37
CA VAL A 113 -5.02 22.12 -17.16
C VAL A 113 -6.51 22.15 -16.84
N ASN A 114 -6.93 21.50 -15.74
CA ASN A 114 -8.30 21.41 -15.24
C ASN A 114 -9.33 20.88 -16.25
N ARG A 115 -8.89 19.97 -17.13
CA ARG A 115 -9.75 19.27 -18.10
C ARG A 115 -10.18 17.92 -17.55
N ARG A 116 -11.00 17.94 -16.51
CA ARG A 116 -11.44 16.71 -15.84
C ARG A 116 -12.45 15.91 -16.67
N GLU A 117 -13.15 16.59 -17.56
CA GLU A 117 -14.20 16.03 -18.42
C GLU A 117 -13.71 14.98 -19.42
N VAL A 118 -12.40 14.96 -19.71
CA VAL A 118 -11.80 13.99 -20.64
C VAL A 118 -11.23 12.76 -19.94
N MET A 119 -11.30 12.69 -18.60
CA MET A 119 -10.76 11.57 -17.84
C MET A 119 -11.88 10.59 -17.49
N HIS A 120 -11.58 9.32 -17.67
CA HIS A 120 -12.47 8.22 -17.37
C HIS A 120 -11.75 7.21 -16.48
N HIS A 121 -12.53 6.38 -15.80
CA HIS A 121 -12.01 5.25 -15.03
C HIS A 121 -12.14 3.99 -15.86
N TYR A 122 -11.10 3.17 -15.86
CA TYR A 122 -11.02 1.92 -16.60
C TYR A 122 -10.64 0.78 -15.67
N HIS A 123 -11.24 -0.38 -15.92
CA HIS A 123 -10.71 -1.65 -15.50
C HIS A 123 -9.89 -2.26 -16.63
N VAL A 124 -8.65 -2.64 -16.33
CA VAL A 124 -7.77 -3.29 -17.31
C VAL A 124 -7.38 -4.65 -16.76
N ASP A 125 -7.89 -5.71 -17.40
CA ASP A 125 -7.49 -7.08 -17.12
C ASP A 125 -6.21 -7.38 -17.87
N VAL A 126 -5.18 -7.80 -17.13
CA VAL A 126 -3.85 -8.07 -17.66
C VAL A 126 -3.50 -9.53 -17.49
N THR A 127 -2.97 -10.15 -18.55
CA THR A 127 -2.28 -11.44 -18.49
C THR A 127 -0.81 -11.26 -18.87
N THR A 128 0.09 -11.87 -18.10
CA THR A 128 1.54 -11.79 -18.34
C THR A 128 2.09 -12.98 -19.11
N GLU A 129 3.37 -12.95 -19.46
CA GLU A 129 4.10 -14.07 -20.06
C GLU A 129 4.24 -15.29 -19.15
N LEU A 130 3.94 -15.13 -17.86
CA LEU A 130 3.95 -16.20 -16.86
C LEU A 130 2.53 -16.72 -16.53
N ASP A 131 1.53 -16.36 -17.33
CA ASP A 131 0.12 -16.75 -17.13
C ASP A 131 -0.44 -16.23 -15.79
N GLU A 132 0.07 -15.09 -15.31
CA GLU A 132 -0.48 -14.40 -14.15
C GLU A 132 -1.56 -13.42 -14.59
N HIS A 133 -2.66 -13.37 -13.83
CA HIS A 133 -3.78 -12.48 -14.11
C HIS A 133 -4.00 -11.47 -12.99
N GLU A 134 -4.25 -10.21 -13.35
CA GLU A 134 -4.63 -9.16 -12.39
C GLU A 134 -5.50 -8.09 -13.08
N THR A 135 -6.46 -7.55 -12.35
CA THR A 135 -7.29 -6.42 -12.80
C THR A 135 -6.79 -5.12 -12.18
N LEU A 136 -6.49 -4.13 -13.01
CA LEU A 136 -6.06 -2.80 -12.61
C LEU A 136 -7.21 -1.80 -12.65
N THR A 137 -7.16 -0.77 -11.81
CA THR A 137 -8.03 0.41 -11.93
C THR A 137 -7.16 1.58 -12.37
N ILE A 138 -7.48 2.16 -13.52
CA ILE A 138 -6.69 3.22 -14.16
C ILE A 138 -7.59 4.40 -14.50
N THR A 139 -7.17 5.61 -14.12
CA THR A 139 -7.72 6.87 -14.62
C THR A 139 -6.93 7.30 -15.85
N ALA A 140 -7.59 7.38 -16.99
CA ALA A 140 -6.97 7.64 -18.29
C ALA A 140 -7.88 8.53 -19.16
N VAL A 141 -7.36 9.07 -20.26
CA VAL A 141 -8.16 9.88 -21.20
C VAL A 141 -8.84 9.07 -22.30
N SER A 142 -8.50 7.79 -22.40
CA SER A 142 -9.08 6.83 -23.36
C SER A 142 -8.72 5.40 -22.96
N GLY A 143 -9.39 4.41 -23.56
CA GLY A 143 -9.07 3.00 -23.34
C GLY A 143 -7.63 2.66 -23.76
N THR A 144 -7.17 3.15 -24.91
CA THR A 144 -5.77 2.95 -25.36
C THR A 144 -4.76 3.57 -24.40
N ASP A 145 -5.02 4.77 -23.87
CA ASP A 145 -4.19 5.37 -22.83
C ASP A 145 -4.17 4.53 -21.54
N ALA A 146 -5.27 3.86 -21.19
CA ALA A 146 -5.29 2.91 -20.08
C ALA A 146 -4.45 1.65 -20.36
N GLU A 147 -4.49 1.10 -21.58
CA GLU A 147 -3.65 -0.04 -21.99
C GLU A 147 -2.16 0.29 -21.91
N ASP A 148 -1.76 1.44 -22.47
CA ASP A 148 -0.37 1.90 -22.45
C ASP A 148 0.14 2.06 -21.00
N GLN A 149 -0.70 2.65 -20.13
CA GLN A 149 -0.38 2.78 -18.72
C GLN A 149 -0.28 1.43 -18.02
N ALA A 150 -1.17 0.48 -18.29
CA ALA A 150 -1.14 -0.87 -17.72
C ALA A 150 0.15 -1.61 -18.11
N MET A 151 0.53 -1.53 -19.40
CA MET A 151 1.75 -2.15 -19.92
C MET A 151 3.00 -1.60 -19.22
N GLU A 152 3.08 -0.29 -19.04
CA GLU A 152 4.20 0.35 -18.34
C GLU A 152 4.29 -0.10 -16.87
N LEU A 153 3.16 -0.20 -16.18
CA LEU A 153 3.11 -0.65 -14.78
C LEU A 153 3.60 -2.10 -14.63
N VAL A 154 3.26 -2.98 -15.58
CA VAL A 154 3.72 -4.38 -15.63
C VAL A 154 5.21 -4.45 -15.91
N ALA A 155 5.70 -3.71 -16.91
CA ALA A 155 7.12 -3.66 -17.25
C ALA A 155 7.97 -3.21 -16.04
N LYS A 156 7.49 -2.20 -15.30
CA LYS A 156 8.13 -1.71 -14.07
C LYS A 156 7.91 -2.63 -12.86
N GLY A 157 6.97 -3.57 -12.92
CA GLY A 157 6.62 -4.51 -11.84
C GLY A 157 5.87 -3.88 -10.66
N LEU A 158 5.14 -2.81 -10.93
CA LEU A 158 4.44 -2.04 -9.90
C LEU A 158 3.09 -2.68 -9.51
N VAL A 159 2.61 -3.64 -10.30
CA VAL A 159 1.37 -4.38 -10.09
C VAL A 159 1.57 -5.67 -9.28
N GLY A 160 2.81 -5.94 -8.84
CA GLY A 160 3.18 -7.10 -8.01
C GLY A 160 2.89 -8.47 -8.63
N LEU A 161 2.91 -8.51 -9.97
CA LEU A 161 3.10 -9.69 -10.80
C LEU A 161 4.60 -9.98 -10.95
N GLN A 162 4.96 -11.23 -11.21
CA GLN A 162 6.33 -11.64 -11.49
C GLN A 162 6.72 -11.34 -12.94
N GLY A 163 5.80 -11.60 -13.87
CA GLY A 163 5.93 -11.33 -15.30
C GLY A 163 6.09 -9.83 -15.58
N ARG A 164 6.82 -9.53 -16.65
CA ARG A 164 7.20 -8.17 -17.07
C ARG A 164 6.71 -7.83 -18.47
N LYS A 165 6.04 -8.75 -19.14
CA LYS A 165 5.49 -8.57 -20.49
C LYS A 165 4.03 -8.97 -20.52
N CYS A 166 3.17 -8.05 -20.95
CA CYS A 166 1.77 -8.36 -21.20
C CYS A 166 1.64 -9.24 -22.44
N THR A 167 0.91 -10.35 -22.34
CA THR A 167 0.56 -11.22 -23.47
C THR A 167 -0.85 -10.94 -23.97
N SER A 168 -1.75 -10.53 -23.09
CA SER A 168 -3.10 -10.04 -23.43
C SER A 168 -3.55 -8.96 -22.46
N MET A 169 -4.40 -8.07 -22.94
CA MET A 169 -5.09 -7.07 -22.12
C MET A 169 -6.52 -6.89 -22.62
N GLU A 170 -7.44 -6.67 -21.68
CA GLU A 170 -8.83 -6.30 -21.98
C GLU A 170 -9.20 -5.06 -21.17
N VAL A 171 -9.82 -4.08 -21.83
CA VAL A 171 -10.20 -2.80 -21.20
C VAL A 171 -11.71 -2.67 -21.13
N PHE A 172 -12.18 -2.28 -19.95
CA PHE A 172 -13.58 -2.03 -19.66
C PHE A 172 -13.72 -0.63 -19.06
N ASP A 173 -14.74 0.10 -19.45
CA ASP A 173 -15.13 1.31 -18.75
C ASP A 173 -15.59 0.94 -17.32
N ALA A 174 -15.02 1.60 -16.31
CA ALA A 174 -15.44 1.45 -14.92
C ALA A 174 -16.57 2.46 -14.64
N GLU A 175 -17.80 1.95 -14.51
CA GLU A 175 -19.00 2.74 -14.14
C GLU A 175 -18.88 3.42 -12.77
#